data_AF-A0A753FND5-F1
#
_entry.id   AF-A0A753FND5-F1
#
_cell.length_a   1.000
_cell.length_b   1.000
_cell.length_c   1.000
_cell.angle_alpha   90.00
_cell.angle_beta   90.00
_cell.angle_gamma   90.00
#
_symmetry.space_group_name_H-M   'P 1'
#
loop_
_entity.id
_entity.type
_entity.pdbx_description
1 polymer ?
#
loop_
_entity_poly.entity_id
_entity_poly.type
_entity_poly.pdbx_seq_one_letter_code
_entity_poly.pdbx_strand_id
1 'polypeptide(L)'
;APVEFIKIHNTPDGTFPNGIPNPLLPECRDDTRKAVIEHGADMGIAFDGDFDRCFLFDEKGQFIEGYYIVGLLAEAFLEKHPGAKIIHDPRLTWNTEAVVTAAGGTPVMSKTGHAFIKERMRTEDAIYGGEMSAHHYFRDFAYCDSGMIPWLLVAELVCLKGQSLGELVRDRMAAFPASGEINSRLA
;
A
#
# COMPACT_ATOMS: atom_id res chain seq x y z
N ALA A 1 -14.76 4.78 20.41
CA ALA A 1 -14.22 5.42 19.20
C ALA A 1 -14.51 4.51 18.02
N PRO A 2 -14.63 4.99 16.77
CA PRO A 2 -14.96 4.13 15.63
C PRO A 2 -13.83 3.15 15.24
N VAL A 3 -12.63 3.31 15.82
CA VAL A 3 -11.48 2.41 15.63
C VAL A 3 -10.87 2.09 17.00
N GLU A 4 -10.47 0.84 17.20
CA GLU A 4 -9.71 0.34 18.34
C GLU A 4 -8.29 -0.02 17.88
N PHE A 5 -7.26 0.33 18.66
CA PHE A 5 -5.86 0.08 18.31
C PHE A 5 -5.22 -0.93 19.25
N ILE A 6 -4.69 -1.99 18.67
CA ILE A 6 -3.73 -2.89 19.31
C ILE A 6 -2.33 -2.42 18.94
N LYS A 7 -1.53 -2.06 19.94
CA LYS A 7 -0.23 -1.42 19.74
C LYS A 7 0.91 -2.40 19.93
N ILE A 8 1.67 -2.65 18.86
CA ILE A 8 2.86 -3.50 18.86
C ILE A 8 4.08 -2.62 18.62
N HIS A 9 5.15 -2.81 19.39
CA HIS A 9 6.42 -2.05 19.26
C HIS A 9 6.24 -0.52 19.22
N ASN A 10 5.26 0.01 19.96
CA ASN A 10 4.79 1.40 19.85
C ASN A 10 5.64 2.46 20.61
N THR A 11 6.73 2.04 21.26
CA THR A 11 7.63 2.99 21.95
C THR A 11 8.79 3.32 21.02
N PRO A 12 9.04 4.61 20.69
CA PRO A 12 10.17 4.98 19.84
C PRO A 12 11.49 4.67 20.56
N ASP A 13 12.30 3.79 19.98
CA ASP A 13 13.61 3.38 20.50
C ASP A 13 14.60 3.17 19.33
N GLY A 14 15.58 4.08 19.21
CA GLY A 14 16.59 4.06 18.15
C GLY A 14 17.63 2.95 18.29
N THR A 15 17.59 2.16 19.37
CA THR A 15 18.40 0.95 19.51
C THR A 15 17.77 -0.26 18.82
N PHE A 16 16.51 -0.14 18.38
CA PHE A 16 15.76 -1.16 17.66
C PHE A 16 15.77 -2.52 18.36
N PRO A 17 15.23 -2.62 19.60
CA PRO A 17 15.29 -3.86 20.39
C PRO A 17 14.57 -5.05 19.75
N ASN A 18 13.64 -4.78 18.82
CA ASN A 18 12.87 -5.78 18.08
C ASN A 18 13.32 -5.88 16.60
N GLY A 19 14.50 -5.35 16.26
CA GLY A 19 15.02 -5.31 14.90
C GLY A 19 14.70 -4.01 14.16
N ILE A 20 15.46 -3.75 13.08
CA ILE A 20 15.27 -2.56 12.23
C ILE A 20 13.90 -2.67 11.54
N PRO A 21 13.05 -1.62 11.61
CA PRO A 21 11.70 -1.66 11.05
C PRO A 21 11.76 -1.70 9.52
N ASN A 22 11.58 -2.89 8.95
CA ASN A 22 11.48 -3.10 7.50
C ASN A 22 10.49 -4.21 7.14
N PRO A 23 9.17 -3.98 7.22
CA PRO A 23 8.17 -5.02 6.95
C PRO A 23 8.12 -5.54 5.50
N LEU A 24 8.91 -4.98 4.56
CA LEU A 24 9.18 -5.62 3.27
C LEU A 24 9.89 -6.96 3.44
N LEU A 25 10.70 -7.13 4.49
CA LEU A 25 11.39 -8.38 4.76
C LEU A 25 10.43 -9.37 5.44
N PRO A 26 10.27 -10.61 4.94
CA PRO A 26 9.39 -11.61 5.55
C PRO A 26 9.60 -11.81 7.05
N GLU A 27 10.85 -11.77 7.52
CA GLU A 27 11.22 -11.89 8.93
C GLU A 27 10.70 -10.76 9.82
N CYS A 28 10.40 -9.58 9.27
CA CYS A 28 9.88 -8.42 10.00
C CYS A 28 8.33 -8.41 10.08
N ARG A 29 7.65 -9.40 9.49
CA ARG A 29 6.18 -9.41 9.34
C ARG A 29 5.46 -10.16 10.46
N ASP A 30 6.16 -11.08 11.12
CA ASP A 30 5.55 -12.09 11.99
C ASP A 30 4.82 -11.50 13.19
N ASP A 31 5.35 -10.44 13.81
CA ASP A 31 4.73 -9.85 15.01
C ASP A 31 3.40 -9.18 14.69
N THR A 32 3.31 -8.48 13.55
CA THR A 32 2.04 -7.86 13.09
C THR A 32 1.03 -8.95 12.74
N ARG A 33 1.46 -9.97 12.00
CA ARG A 33 0.62 -11.14 11.67
C ARG A 33 0.07 -11.83 12.90
N LYS A 34 0.91 -12.11 13.91
CA LYS A 34 0.50 -12.77 15.15
C LYS A 34 -0.52 -11.93 15.91
N ALA A 35 -0.27 -10.63 16.05
CA ALA A 35 -1.20 -9.73 16.72
C ALA A 35 -2.58 -9.69 16.05
N VAL A 36 -2.62 -9.64 14.71
CA VAL A 36 -3.90 -9.70 13.97
C VAL A 36 -4.68 -10.97 14.30
N ILE A 37 -4.02 -12.13 14.25
CA ILE A 37 -4.66 -13.44 14.50
C ILE A 37 -5.08 -13.57 15.97
N GLU A 38 -4.20 -13.18 16.90
CA GLU A 38 -4.43 -13.31 18.34
C GLU A 38 -5.62 -12.48 18.82
N HIS A 39 -5.74 -11.26 18.29
CA HIS A 39 -6.78 -10.32 18.71
C HIS A 39 -8.02 -10.34 17.81
N GLY A 40 -8.02 -11.08 16.70
CA GLY A 40 -9.10 -11.06 15.72
C GLY A 40 -9.30 -9.67 15.11
N ALA A 41 -8.20 -8.97 14.82
CA ALA A 41 -8.25 -7.61 14.26
C ALA A 41 -8.71 -7.60 12.79
N ASP A 42 -9.42 -6.55 12.38
CA ASP A 42 -9.92 -6.42 11.01
C ASP A 42 -8.81 -6.25 9.96
N MET A 43 -7.69 -5.64 10.35
CA MET A 43 -6.47 -5.54 9.55
C MET A 43 -5.26 -5.18 10.42
N GLY A 44 -4.06 -5.50 9.95
CA GLY A 44 -2.80 -5.08 10.55
C GLY A 44 -2.12 -3.96 9.76
N ILE A 45 -1.42 -3.07 10.46
CA ILE A 45 -0.66 -1.96 9.88
C ILE A 45 0.74 -1.98 10.47
N ALA A 46 1.76 -1.96 9.62
CA ALA A 46 3.15 -1.77 10.02
C ALA A 46 3.80 -0.64 9.22
N PHE A 47 4.84 -0.04 9.77
CA PHE A 47 5.59 1.06 9.17
C PHE A 47 7.08 0.72 9.13
N ASP A 48 7.84 1.40 8.28
CA ASP A 48 9.28 1.53 8.45
C ASP A 48 9.66 2.64 9.44
N GLY A 49 10.95 2.89 9.63
CA GLY A 49 11.47 3.68 10.75
C GLY A 49 11.03 5.15 10.76
N ASP A 50 10.84 5.74 9.59
CA ASP A 50 10.37 7.11 9.37
C ASP A 50 8.95 7.18 8.79
N PHE A 51 8.24 6.04 8.78
CA PHE A 51 6.80 5.89 8.54
C PHE A 51 6.27 6.49 7.24
N ASP A 52 7.11 6.68 6.23
CA ASP A 52 6.66 7.07 4.89
C ASP A 52 6.11 5.88 4.09
N ARG A 53 6.46 4.65 4.49
CA ARG A 53 5.89 3.39 3.97
C ARG A 53 4.94 2.74 4.96
N CYS A 54 3.82 2.27 4.43
CA CYS A 54 2.79 1.57 5.17
C CYS A 54 2.54 0.18 4.59
N PHE A 55 2.57 -0.83 5.44
CA PHE A 55 2.42 -2.23 5.10
C PHE A 55 1.15 -2.77 5.71
N LEU A 56 0.34 -3.44 4.91
CA LEU A 56 -1.01 -3.87 5.30
C LEU A 56 -1.10 -5.38 5.39
N PHE A 57 -1.85 -5.85 6.39
CA PHE A 57 -2.15 -7.25 6.64
C PHE A 57 -3.66 -7.42 6.67
N ASP A 58 -4.19 -8.44 6.01
CA ASP A 58 -5.64 -8.74 6.06
C ASP A 58 -6.07 -9.31 7.41
N GLU A 59 -7.38 -9.57 7.55
CA GLU A 59 -8.00 -10.12 8.76
C GLU A 59 -7.49 -11.52 9.15
N LYS A 60 -6.76 -12.20 8.25
CA LYS A 60 -6.14 -13.51 8.47
C LYS A 60 -4.63 -13.40 8.73
N GLY A 61 -4.14 -12.17 8.94
CA GLY A 61 -2.73 -11.86 9.14
C GLY A 61 -1.87 -12.11 7.91
N GLN A 62 -2.45 -12.18 6.71
CA GLN A 62 -1.68 -12.30 5.47
C GLN A 62 -1.17 -10.93 5.05
N PHE A 63 0.13 -10.84 4.77
CA PHE A 63 0.73 -9.65 4.20
C PHE A 63 0.19 -9.39 2.79
N ILE A 64 -0.29 -8.18 2.55
CA ILE A 64 -0.79 -7.77 1.24
C ILE A 64 0.33 -7.07 0.47
N GLU A 65 0.74 -7.69 -0.64
CA GLU A 65 1.76 -7.13 -1.52
C GLU A 65 1.37 -5.71 -1.96
N GLY A 66 2.29 -4.75 -1.84
CA GLY A 66 2.00 -3.34 -2.10
C GLY A 66 1.47 -3.08 -3.52
N TYR A 67 1.80 -3.96 -4.46
CA TYR A 67 1.25 -4.00 -5.81
C TYR A 67 -0.29 -3.97 -5.86
N TYR A 68 -0.97 -4.72 -4.98
CA TYR A 68 -2.44 -4.75 -4.97
C TYR A 68 -3.04 -3.53 -4.27
N ILE A 69 -2.33 -2.96 -3.29
CA ILE A 69 -2.70 -1.71 -2.63
C ILE A 69 -2.64 -0.53 -3.61
N VAL A 70 -1.69 -0.52 -4.55
CA VAL A 70 -1.64 0.49 -5.61
C VAL A 70 -2.94 0.51 -6.42
N GLY A 71 -3.43 -0.64 -6.85
CA GLY A 71 -4.69 -0.76 -7.57
C GLY A 71 -5.89 -0.36 -6.71
N LEU A 72 -5.98 -0.86 -5.47
CA LEU A 72 -7.09 -0.57 -4.55
C LEU A 72 -7.25 0.94 -4.28
N LEU A 73 -6.15 1.63 -3.98
CA LEU A 73 -6.18 3.08 -3.75
C LEU A 73 -6.49 3.84 -5.04
N ALA A 74 -5.95 3.39 -6.18
CA ALA A 74 -6.22 4.02 -7.47
C ALA A 74 -7.72 4.00 -7.81
N GLU A 75 -8.39 2.86 -7.62
CA GLU A 75 -9.84 2.73 -7.80
C GLU A 75 -10.61 3.71 -6.91
N ALA A 76 -10.27 3.78 -5.63
CA ALA A 76 -10.91 4.68 -4.68
C ALA A 76 -10.75 6.17 -5.05
N PHE A 77 -9.59 6.56 -5.58
CA PHE A 77 -9.40 7.92 -6.10
C PHE A 77 -10.22 8.17 -7.36
N LEU A 78 -10.36 7.18 -8.26
CA LEU A 78 -11.11 7.32 -9.50
C LEU A 78 -12.63 7.35 -9.29
N GLU A 79 -13.15 6.70 -8.24
CA GLU A 79 -14.54 6.86 -7.80
C GLU A 79 -14.86 8.34 -7.47
N LYS A 80 -13.90 9.05 -6.85
CA LYS A 80 -14.04 10.47 -6.46
C LYS A 80 -13.60 11.45 -7.56
N HIS A 81 -12.70 11.03 -8.44
CA HIS A 81 -12.10 11.83 -9.51
C HIS A 81 -12.12 11.07 -10.85
N PRO A 82 -13.29 10.94 -11.50
CA PRO A 82 -13.40 10.25 -12.78
C PRO A 82 -12.46 10.84 -13.84
N GLY A 83 -11.79 9.98 -14.62
CA GLY A 83 -10.87 10.40 -15.68
C GLY A 83 -9.49 10.86 -15.21
N ALA A 84 -9.21 10.83 -13.89
CA ALA A 84 -7.90 11.23 -13.38
C ALA A 84 -6.78 10.28 -13.82
N LYS A 85 -5.54 10.79 -13.81
CA LYS A 85 -4.34 10.00 -14.09
C LYS A 85 -3.78 9.40 -12.82
N ILE A 86 -3.28 8.17 -12.93
CA ILE A 86 -2.63 7.43 -11.85
C ILE A 86 -1.21 7.08 -12.27
N ILE A 87 -0.21 7.51 -11.48
CA ILE A 87 1.18 7.14 -11.74
C ILE A 87 1.48 5.77 -11.12
N HIS A 88 2.17 4.90 -11.86
CA HIS A 88 2.69 3.65 -11.33
C HIS A 88 4.10 3.36 -11.86
N ASP A 89 4.82 2.48 -11.19
CA ASP A 89 6.15 2.07 -11.60
C ASP A 89 6.12 0.86 -12.56
N PRO A 90 7.27 0.43 -13.14
CA PRO A 90 7.31 -0.59 -14.18
C PRO A 90 7.57 -2.00 -13.63
N ARG A 91 7.65 -2.20 -12.31
CA ARG A 91 8.02 -3.51 -11.71
C ARG A 91 6.89 -4.53 -11.82
N LEU A 92 5.68 -4.12 -11.45
CA LEU A 92 4.45 -4.91 -11.56
C LEU A 92 3.34 -3.98 -12.05
N THR A 93 2.77 -4.25 -13.23
CA THR A 93 1.96 -3.24 -13.94
C THR A 93 0.52 -3.67 -14.24
N TRP A 94 0.30 -4.91 -14.67
CA TRP A 94 -0.98 -5.33 -15.26
C TRP A 94 -2.20 -5.15 -14.37
N ASN A 95 -2.07 -5.41 -13.06
CA ASN A 95 -3.15 -5.20 -12.10
C ASN A 95 -3.53 -3.72 -12.07
N THR A 96 -2.56 -2.84 -11.90
CA THR A 96 -2.76 -1.39 -11.81
C THR A 96 -3.35 -0.86 -13.11
N GLU A 97 -2.80 -1.24 -14.26
CA GLU A 97 -3.31 -0.82 -15.57
C GLU A 97 -4.77 -1.26 -15.78
N ALA A 98 -5.10 -2.50 -15.44
CA ALA A 98 -6.45 -3.02 -15.56
C ALA A 98 -7.44 -2.35 -14.61
N VAL A 99 -7.09 -2.14 -13.33
CA VAL A 99 -7.95 -1.43 -12.36
C VAL A 99 -8.19 0.01 -12.80
N VAL A 100 -7.11 0.73 -13.12
CA VAL A 100 -7.20 2.15 -13.49
C VAL A 100 -8.03 2.34 -14.77
N THR A 101 -7.82 1.49 -15.78
CA THR A 101 -8.58 1.56 -17.04
C THR A 101 -10.05 1.21 -16.81
N ALA A 102 -10.35 0.17 -16.02
CA ALA A 102 -11.72 -0.23 -15.72
C ALA A 102 -12.48 0.83 -14.92
N ALA A 103 -11.81 1.54 -14.02
CA ALA A 103 -12.37 2.66 -13.27
C ALA A 103 -12.42 3.99 -14.07
N GLY A 104 -12.13 3.96 -15.37
CA GLY A 104 -12.22 5.12 -16.26
C GLY A 104 -11.09 6.14 -16.09
N GLY A 105 -10.00 5.77 -15.43
CA GLY A 105 -8.78 6.56 -15.28
C GLY A 105 -7.78 6.33 -16.41
N THR A 106 -6.64 7.00 -16.31
CA THR A 106 -5.50 6.80 -17.23
C THR A 106 -4.26 6.34 -16.44
N PRO A 107 -3.79 5.10 -16.63
CA PRO A 107 -2.54 4.66 -16.01
C PRO A 107 -1.35 5.30 -16.73
N VAL A 108 -0.42 5.86 -15.97
CA VAL A 108 0.79 6.49 -16.51
C VAL A 108 2.00 5.86 -15.85
N MET A 109 2.73 5.08 -16.63
CA MET A 109 3.99 4.49 -16.16
C MET A 109 5.05 5.57 -15.95
N SER A 110 5.85 5.40 -14.90
CA SER A 110 7.02 6.21 -14.59
C SER A 110 8.17 5.31 -14.14
N LYS A 111 9.40 5.81 -14.20
CA LYS A 111 10.56 5.12 -13.63
C LYS A 111 10.41 5.02 -12.11
N THR A 112 10.77 3.87 -11.52
CA THR A 112 10.83 3.69 -10.05
C THR A 112 11.78 4.72 -9.41
N GLY A 113 11.38 5.22 -8.25
CA GLY A 113 12.13 6.16 -7.44
C GLY A 113 11.33 7.45 -7.18
N HIS A 114 11.30 7.87 -5.91
CA HIS A 114 10.48 8.98 -5.44
C HIS A 114 10.61 10.26 -6.28
N ALA A 115 11.83 10.62 -6.73
CA ALA A 115 12.02 11.82 -7.55
C ALA A 115 11.27 11.74 -8.89
N PHE A 116 11.36 10.60 -9.60
CA PHE A 116 10.72 10.39 -10.88
C PHE A 116 9.19 10.30 -10.75
N ILE A 117 8.69 9.65 -9.71
CA ILE A 117 7.24 9.60 -9.44
C ILE A 117 6.71 11.01 -9.16
N LYS A 118 7.33 11.76 -8.24
CA LYS A 118 6.90 13.11 -7.86
C LYS A 118 6.97 14.10 -9.03
N GLU A 119 8.01 14.03 -9.86
CA GLU A 119 8.13 14.83 -11.08
C GLU A 119 7.05 14.48 -12.10
N ARG A 120 6.82 13.18 -12.34
CA ARG A 120 5.80 12.70 -13.28
C ARG A 120 4.40 13.08 -12.83
N MET A 121 4.08 12.94 -11.55
CA MET A 121 2.77 13.35 -11.03
C MET A 121 2.50 14.83 -11.24
N ARG A 122 3.50 15.71 -10.99
CA ARG A 122 3.35 17.15 -11.24
C ARG A 122 3.17 17.47 -12.72
N THR A 123 3.93 16.82 -13.58
CA THR A 123 3.85 17.03 -15.04
C THR A 123 2.50 16.60 -15.60
N GLU A 124 1.94 15.52 -15.07
CA GLU A 124 0.69 14.94 -15.56
C GLU A 124 -0.55 15.45 -14.84
N ASP A 125 -0.38 16.20 -13.75
CA ASP A 125 -1.40 16.51 -12.74
C ASP A 125 -2.15 15.26 -12.24
N ALA A 126 -1.39 14.21 -11.94
CA ALA A 126 -1.94 12.94 -11.46
C ALA A 126 -2.44 13.07 -10.01
N ILE A 127 -3.63 12.54 -9.74
CA ILE A 127 -4.27 12.62 -8.41
C ILE A 127 -3.52 11.76 -7.39
N TYR A 128 -3.00 10.62 -7.84
CA TYR A 128 -2.37 9.60 -7.01
C TYR A 128 -1.23 8.92 -7.79
N GLY A 129 -0.18 8.54 -7.07
CA GLY A 129 0.92 7.73 -7.57
C GLY A 129 1.27 6.63 -6.58
N GLY A 130 1.65 5.46 -7.07
CA GLY A 130 1.99 4.33 -6.19
C GLY A 130 3.15 3.50 -6.73
N GLU A 131 4.00 3.04 -5.82
CA GLU A 131 5.06 2.07 -6.10
C GLU A 131 4.77 0.77 -5.34
N MET A 132 5.09 -0.39 -5.93
CA MET A 132 4.86 -1.68 -5.27
C MET A 132 5.61 -1.83 -3.93
N SER A 133 6.66 -1.02 -3.71
CA SER A 133 7.46 -0.96 -2.47
C SER A 133 6.80 -0.17 -1.32
N ALA A 134 5.48 0.03 -1.36
CA ALA A 134 4.67 0.69 -0.34
C ALA A 134 4.86 2.21 -0.20
N HIS A 135 5.41 2.89 -1.24
CA HIS A 135 5.31 4.35 -1.33
C HIS A 135 4.01 4.73 -2.04
N HIS A 136 3.23 5.60 -1.41
CA HIS A 136 1.95 6.09 -1.91
C HIS A 136 1.95 7.61 -1.87
N TYR A 137 1.83 8.23 -3.04
CA TYR A 137 1.98 9.67 -3.26
C TYR A 137 0.63 10.30 -3.58
N PHE A 138 0.36 11.47 -3.00
CA PHE A 138 -0.95 12.13 -3.11
C PHE A 138 -0.78 13.56 -3.59
N ARG A 139 -1.52 13.94 -4.66
CA ARG A 139 -1.47 15.30 -5.23
C ARG A 139 -1.66 16.37 -4.17
N ASP A 140 -2.73 16.24 -3.40
CA ASP A 140 -3.15 17.25 -2.42
C ASP A 140 -2.32 17.20 -1.13
N PHE A 141 -1.41 16.22 -1.03
CA PHE A 141 -0.33 16.18 -0.02
C PHE A 141 1.00 16.64 -0.62
N ALA A 142 0.96 17.76 -1.36
CA ALA A 142 2.12 18.36 -2.03
C ALA A 142 2.85 17.43 -3.03
N TYR A 143 2.14 16.44 -3.58
CA TYR A 143 2.70 15.33 -4.37
C TYR A 143 3.72 14.48 -3.59
N CYS A 144 3.67 14.50 -2.26
CA CYS A 144 4.53 13.69 -1.42
C CYS A 144 3.87 12.37 -1.05
N ASP A 145 4.73 11.45 -0.66
CA ASP A 145 4.42 10.19 -0.03
C ASP A 145 4.02 10.37 1.44
N SER A 146 3.21 9.44 1.92
CA SER A 146 2.82 9.35 3.31
C SER A 146 2.46 7.90 3.65
N GLY A 147 2.98 7.35 4.74
CA GLY A 147 2.50 6.08 5.28
C GLY A 147 1.17 6.20 6.01
N MET A 148 0.77 7.40 6.46
CA MET A 148 -0.46 7.58 7.24
C MET A 148 -1.75 7.57 6.39
N ILE A 149 -1.76 8.26 5.26
CA ILE A 149 -2.93 8.35 4.37
C ILE A 149 -3.42 6.96 3.86
N PRO A 150 -2.55 6.03 3.41
CA PRO A 150 -2.97 4.72 2.90
C PRO A 150 -3.87 3.93 3.85
N TRP A 151 -3.47 3.75 5.12
CA TRP A 151 -4.24 2.93 6.05
C TRP A 151 -5.57 3.60 6.43
N LEU A 152 -5.63 4.93 6.47
CA LEU A 152 -6.87 5.68 6.70
C LEU A 152 -7.86 5.46 5.55
N LEU A 153 -7.38 5.52 4.30
CA LEU A 153 -8.21 5.26 3.12
C LEU A 153 -8.67 3.80 3.06
N VAL A 154 -7.79 2.86 3.39
CA VAL A 154 -8.16 1.43 3.42
C VAL A 154 -9.17 1.15 4.53
N ALA A 155 -9.01 1.74 5.73
CA ALA A 155 -9.99 1.61 6.80
C ALA A 155 -11.35 2.19 6.39
N GLU A 156 -11.38 3.36 5.73
CA GLU A 156 -12.60 3.94 5.15
C GLU A 156 -13.25 2.96 4.17
N LEU A 157 -12.49 2.37 3.25
CA LEU A 157 -12.99 1.41 2.26
C LEU A 157 -13.59 0.16 2.91
N VAL A 158 -12.89 -0.43 3.89
CA VAL A 158 -13.38 -1.60 4.64
C VAL A 158 -14.73 -1.27 5.30
N CYS A 159 -14.85 -0.10 5.94
CA CYS A 159 -16.10 0.33 6.56
C CYS A 159 -17.23 0.59 5.54
N LEU A 160 -16.94 1.28 4.43
CA LEU A 160 -17.96 1.67 3.46
C LEU A 160 -18.45 0.51 2.60
N LYS A 161 -17.55 -0.42 2.23
CA LYS A 161 -17.88 -1.58 1.39
C LYS A 161 -18.44 -2.74 2.21
N GLY A 162 -18.18 -2.78 3.52
CA GLY A 162 -18.58 -3.90 4.39
C GLY A 162 -17.88 -5.21 4.02
N GLN A 163 -16.66 -5.10 3.48
CA GLN A 163 -15.82 -6.21 3.05
C GLN A 163 -14.50 -6.17 3.82
N SER A 164 -13.92 -7.34 4.11
CA SER A 164 -12.59 -7.37 4.73
C SER A 164 -11.52 -6.89 3.75
N LEU A 165 -10.35 -6.50 4.26
CA LEU A 165 -9.22 -6.14 3.39
C LEU A 165 -8.85 -7.29 2.45
N GLY A 166 -8.82 -8.53 2.97
CA GLY A 166 -8.55 -9.71 2.15
C GLY A 166 -9.56 -9.88 1.01
N GLU A 167 -10.85 -9.60 1.26
CA GLU A 167 -11.89 -9.66 0.24
C GLU A 167 -11.74 -8.59 -0.85
N LEU A 168 -11.34 -7.37 -0.47
CA LEU A 168 -11.14 -6.26 -1.40
C LEU A 168 -10.05 -6.54 -2.44
N VAL A 169 -9.02 -7.31 -2.08
CA VAL A 169 -7.87 -7.58 -2.98
C VAL A 169 -7.86 -8.99 -3.58
N ARG A 170 -8.64 -9.93 -3.04
CA ARG A 170 -8.61 -11.36 -3.41
C ARG A 170 -8.70 -11.60 -4.91
N ASP A 171 -9.67 -10.99 -5.58
CA ASP A 171 -9.90 -11.24 -7.01
C ASP A 171 -8.77 -10.69 -7.87
N ARG A 172 -8.15 -9.59 -7.43
CA ARG A 172 -6.97 -8.99 -8.07
C ARG A 172 -5.73 -9.85 -7.88
N MET A 173 -5.53 -10.42 -6.68
CA MET A 173 -4.46 -11.37 -6.39
C MET A 173 -4.58 -12.65 -7.23
N ALA A 174 -5.80 -13.15 -7.40
CA ALA A 174 -6.05 -14.33 -8.23
C ALA A 174 -5.83 -14.07 -9.74
N ALA A 175 -6.24 -12.89 -10.21
CA ALA A 175 -6.11 -12.52 -11.62
C ALA A 175 -4.67 -12.15 -12.02
N PHE A 176 -3.89 -11.57 -11.11
CA PHE A 176 -2.54 -11.06 -11.38
C PHE A 176 -1.54 -11.54 -10.31
N PRO A 177 -1.29 -12.86 -10.19
CA PRO A 177 -0.36 -13.37 -9.19
C PRO A 177 1.03 -12.80 -9.42
N ALA A 178 1.64 -12.30 -8.35
CA ALA A 178 2.99 -11.74 -8.34
C ALA A 178 3.92 -12.60 -7.49
N SER A 179 5.18 -12.70 -7.90
CA SER A 179 6.22 -13.40 -7.12
C SER A 179 6.62 -12.66 -5.84
N GLY A 180 6.24 -11.39 -5.71
CA GLY A 180 6.93 -10.43 -4.85
C GLY A 180 8.31 -10.04 -5.43
N GLU A 181 8.98 -9.11 -4.77
CA GLU A 181 10.35 -8.72 -5.13
C GLU A 181 11.35 -9.78 -4.64
N ILE A 182 12.12 -10.37 -5.56
CA ILE A 182 13.17 -11.36 -5.24
C ILE A 182 14.54 -10.72 -5.47
N ASN A 183 15.25 -10.48 -4.39
CA ASN A 183 16.59 -9.89 -4.41
C ASN A 183 17.66 -10.98 -4.36
N SER A 184 18.58 -11.00 -5.32
CA SER A 184 19.67 -11.98 -5.42
C SER A 184 21.03 -11.30 -5.29
N ARG A 185 21.85 -11.77 -4.35
CA ARG A 185 23.26 -11.37 -4.26
C ARG A 185 24.08 -12.23 -5.22
N LEU A 186 24.74 -11.58 -6.18
CA LEU A 186 25.68 -12.24 -7.10
C LEU A 186 27.09 -12.26 -6.49
N ALA A 187 27.89 -13.23 -6.91
CA ALA A 187 29.27 -13.45 -6.45
C ALA A 187 30.24 -12.42 -7.03
#